data_AF-A0A915AKA8-F1
#
_entry.id   AF-A0A915AKA8-F1
#
_cell.length_a   1.000
_cell.length_b   1.000
_cell.length_c   1.000
_cell.angle_alpha   90.00
_cell.angle_beta   90.00
_cell.angle_gamma   90.00
#
_symmetry.space_group_name_H-M   'P 1'
#
loop_
_entity.id
_entity.type
_entity.pdbx_description
1 polymer ?
#
loop_
_entity_poly.entity_id
_entity_poly.type
_entity_poly.pdbx_seq_one_letter_code
_entity_poly.pdbx_strand_id
1 'polypeptide(L)'
;MHSRSWKGFDEVVVRSPLKRLYVRGFFRPSTLLRELESFKNLTLLSFSYACYMGPDDILPIKRLLHLEHLHLSGNYDDYSRMTADCLRVIFGPADWETSFPSRLKFLSLPDWLHLDDSVVEEIALNCEQLRSLSLARCPLVTVRGFRVIAKSLNASLFAEVGAKDLPHLVYLSAHRSSSSSDAELSAEVRFSLQCLLRRKPRLMLSDAVNSFLTYKLKNAQATFNDTFAAENMAKIVNELSRMEGFCCMSRIT
;
A
#
# COMPACT_ATOMS: atom_id res chain seq x y z
N MET A 1 0.88 11.00 -30.44
CA MET A 1 0.56 9.88 -31.35
C MET A 1 1.80 9.04 -31.56
N HIS A 2 1.85 7.86 -30.95
CA HIS A 2 2.56 6.66 -31.43
C HIS A 2 2.07 5.52 -30.52
N SER A 3 0.86 5.01 -30.80
CA SER A 3 0.48 3.72 -30.28
C SER A 3 1.29 2.67 -31.05
N ARG A 4 2.22 2.00 -30.37
CA ARG A 4 2.71 0.73 -30.90
C ARG A 4 1.58 -0.26 -30.65
N SER A 5 0.83 -0.55 -31.70
CA SER A 5 -0.07 -1.70 -31.74
C SER A 5 0.78 -2.95 -31.54
N TRP A 6 0.63 -3.59 -30.38
CA TRP A 6 1.23 -4.88 -30.10
C TRP A 6 0.48 -5.92 -30.96
N LYS A 7 1.04 -6.24 -32.13
CA LYS A 7 0.61 -7.35 -32.98
C LYS A 7 1.75 -8.34 -33.06
N GLY A 8 1.49 -9.59 -32.69
CA GLY A 8 2.38 -10.73 -32.94
C GLY A 8 2.91 -11.38 -31.67
N PHE A 9 2.12 -12.28 -31.08
CA PHE A 9 2.64 -13.43 -30.34
C PHE A 9 1.94 -14.67 -30.89
N ASP A 10 2.28 -15.03 -32.13
CA ASP A 10 2.07 -16.40 -32.61
C ASP A 10 3.20 -17.27 -32.02
N GLU A 11 2.81 -18.22 -31.18
CA GLU A 11 3.48 -19.51 -30.88
C GLU A 11 5.00 -19.54 -30.61
N VAL A 12 5.53 -18.56 -29.89
CA VAL A 12 6.70 -18.79 -29.02
C VAL A 12 6.34 -18.23 -27.66
N VAL A 13 6.21 -19.09 -26.65
CA VAL A 13 6.04 -18.66 -25.25
C VAL A 13 7.37 -18.04 -24.78
N VAL A 14 7.67 -16.84 -25.28
CA VAL A 14 8.79 -16.03 -24.83
C VAL A 14 8.41 -15.55 -23.44
N ARG A 15 8.91 -16.24 -22.42
CA ARG A 15 8.80 -15.78 -21.03
C ARG A 15 9.52 -14.44 -20.94
N SER A 16 8.79 -13.38 -20.63
CA SER A 16 9.37 -12.04 -20.53
C SER A 16 10.40 -11.97 -19.39
N PRO A 17 11.62 -11.42 -19.61
CA PRO A 17 12.60 -11.19 -18.56
C PRO A 17 12.28 -9.97 -17.68
N LEU A 18 11.16 -9.28 -17.97
CA LEU A 18 10.79 -8.04 -17.31
C LEU A 18 10.55 -8.24 -15.81
N LYS A 19 11.26 -7.47 -14.98
CA LYS A 19 11.12 -7.48 -13.51
C LYS A 19 10.28 -6.32 -12.97
N ARG A 20 10.26 -5.19 -13.68
CA ARG A 20 9.62 -3.96 -13.20
C ARG A 20 8.77 -3.38 -14.32
N LEU A 21 7.49 -3.14 -14.05
CA LEU A 21 6.55 -2.56 -15.00
C LEU A 21 5.87 -1.33 -14.36
N TYR A 22 6.07 -0.19 -15.00
CA TYR A 22 5.42 1.07 -14.64
C TYR A 22 4.46 1.46 -15.76
N VAL A 23 3.18 1.48 -15.46
CA VAL A 23 2.13 1.87 -16.40
C VAL A 23 1.58 3.22 -15.96
N ARG A 24 1.74 4.22 -16.83
CA ARG A 24 1.27 5.59 -16.59
C ARG A 24 0.37 6.03 -17.72
N GLY A 25 -0.85 6.47 -17.39
CA GLY A 25 -1.73 7.18 -18.32
C GLY A 25 -3.19 6.74 -18.24
N PHE A 26 -4.04 7.48 -18.95
CA PHE A 26 -5.50 7.33 -18.97
C PHE A 26 -5.94 6.26 -19.98
N PHE A 27 -5.59 5.00 -19.75
CA PHE A 27 -6.01 3.90 -20.63
C PHE A 27 -6.68 2.80 -19.82
N ARG A 28 -7.82 2.27 -20.30
CA ARG A 28 -8.36 1.01 -19.80
C ARG A 28 -7.39 -0.10 -20.16
N PRO A 29 -6.68 -0.73 -19.21
CA PRO A 29 -5.56 -1.59 -19.55
C PRO A 29 -6.00 -3.01 -19.93
N SER A 30 -7.21 -3.20 -20.47
CA SER A 30 -7.85 -4.51 -20.64
C SER A 30 -7.04 -5.49 -21.48
N THR A 31 -6.21 -5.03 -22.40
CA THR A 31 -5.26 -5.88 -23.15
C THR A 31 -3.98 -6.16 -22.35
N LEU A 32 -3.40 -5.15 -21.71
CA LEU A 32 -2.16 -5.26 -20.95
C LEU A 32 -2.30 -6.14 -19.69
N LEU A 33 -3.48 -6.17 -19.08
CA LEU A 33 -3.74 -6.94 -17.87
C LEU A 33 -4.03 -8.42 -18.14
N ARG A 34 -4.62 -8.74 -19.31
CA ARG A 34 -4.74 -10.14 -19.77
C ARG A 34 -3.37 -10.76 -20.03
N GLU A 35 -2.42 -9.96 -20.50
CA GLU A 35 -1.04 -10.39 -20.73
C GLU A 35 -0.18 -10.34 -19.46
N LEU A 36 -0.69 -9.86 -18.32
CA LEU A 36 0.09 -9.80 -17.08
C LEU A 36 0.65 -11.18 -16.69
N GLU A 37 -0.12 -12.23 -16.96
CA GLU A 37 0.25 -13.61 -16.66
C GLU A 37 1.52 -14.06 -17.41
N SER A 38 1.89 -13.40 -18.51
CA SER A 38 3.12 -13.68 -19.26
C SER A 38 4.38 -13.16 -18.56
N PHE A 39 4.26 -12.15 -17.68
CA PHE A 39 5.38 -11.57 -16.95
C PHE A 39 5.69 -12.37 -15.67
N LYS A 40 6.09 -13.63 -15.83
CA LYS A 40 6.40 -14.51 -14.70
C LYS A 40 7.53 -13.98 -13.81
N ASN A 41 8.44 -13.17 -14.33
CA ASN A 41 9.57 -12.62 -13.55
C ASN A 41 9.27 -11.27 -12.88
N LEU A 42 8.04 -10.78 -12.96
CA LEU A 42 7.68 -9.46 -12.48
C LEU A 42 7.71 -9.41 -10.96
N THR A 43 8.54 -8.52 -10.42
CA THR A 43 8.67 -8.25 -8.98
C THR A 43 8.08 -6.90 -8.58
N LEU A 44 7.91 -5.98 -9.54
CA LEU A 44 7.28 -4.69 -9.32
C LEU A 44 6.26 -4.36 -10.40
N LEU A 45 5.05 -4.02 -9.96
CA LEU A 45 3.96 -3.54 -10.78
C LEU A 45 3.44 -2.22 -10.23
N SER A 46 3.42 -1.19 -11.06
CA SER A 46 2.93 0.13 -10.71
C SER A 46 1.97 0.67 -11.76
N PHE A 47 0.77 1.05 -11.33
CA PHE A 47 -0.22 1.74 -12.15
C PHE A 47 -0.54 3.12 -11.57
N SER A 48 -0.35 4.14 -12.40
CA SER A 48 -0.88 5.48 -12.17
C SER A 48 -2.26 5.57 -12.84
N TYR A 49 -3.28 6.04 -12.11
CA TYR A 49 -4.69 6.14 -12.54
C TYR A 49 -5.41 4.79 -12.62
N ALA A 50 -5.40 4.05 -11.52
CA ALA A 50 -6.13 2.79 -11.38
C ALA A 50 -7.67 2.97 -11.34
N CYS A 51 -8.22 4.20 -11.32
CA CYS A 51 -9.67 4.45 -11.38
C CYS A 51 -10.38 3.78 -12.56
N TYR A 52 -9.70 3.61 -13.70
CA TYR A 52 -10.31 3.00 -14.88
C TYR A 52 -10.31 1.46 -14.87
N MET A 53 -9.70 0.85 -13.87
CA MET A 53 -9.71 -0.61 -13.71
C MET A 53 -11.02 -1.08 -13.07
N GLY A 54 -11.53 -2.20 -13.55
CA GLY A 54 -12.60 -2.96 -12.88
C GLY A 54 -12.07 -4.25 -12.22
N PRO A 55 -12.97 -5.04 -11.61
CA PRO A 55 -12.64 -6.33 -11.02
C PRO A 55 -11.79 -7.21 -11.95
N ASP A 56 -12.25 -7.42 -13.18
CA ASP A 56 -11.61 -8.31 -14.16
C ASP A 56 -10.20 -7.87 -14.56
N ASP A 57 -9.90 -6.58 -14.43
CA ASP A 57 -8.62 -6.00 -14.77
C ASP A 57 -7.56 -6.31 -13.70
N ILE A 58 -7.95 -6.32 -12.42
CA ILE A 58 -7.01 -6.41 -11.30
C ILE A 58 -6.81 -7.85 -10.81
N LEU A 59 -7.81 -8.73 -10.96
CA LEU A 59 -7.76 -10.13 -10.52
C LEU A 59 -6.55 -10.92 -11.06
N PRO A 60 -6.08 -10.72 -12.32
CA PRO A 60 -4.90 -11.42 -12.84
C PRO A 60 -3.61 -11.17 -12.04
N ILE A 61 -3.52 -10.09 -11.26
CA ILE A 61 -2.39 -9.82 -10.35
C ILE A 61 -2.19 -10.97 -9.37
N LYS A 62 -3.27 -11.68 -9.00
CA LYS A 62 -3.19 -12.82 -8.08
C LYS A 62 -2.27 -13.95 -8.55
N ARG A 63 -2.06 -14.03 -9.87
CA ARG A 63 -1.23 -15.05 -10.55
C ARG A 63 0.23 -14.64 -10.70
N LEU A 64 0.63 -13.45 -10.24
CA LEU A 64 2.01 -12.96 -10.31
C LEU A 64 2.84 -13.54 -9.16
N LEU A 65 3.49 -14.67 -9.44
CA LEU A 65 4.16 -15.51 -8.46
C LEU A 65 5.38 -14.87 -7.75
N HIS A 66 5.93 -13.80 -8.32
CA HIS A 66 7.15 -13.16 -7.81
C HIS A 66 6.94 -11.70 -7.44
N LEU A 67 5.70 -11.22 -7.41
CA LEU A 67 5.41 -9.82 -7.15
C LEU A 67 5.71 -9.47 -5.69
N GLU A 68 6.57 -8.48 -5.47
CA GLU A 68 6.96 -7.99 -4.15
C GLU A 68 6.56 -6.53 -3.93
N HIS A 69 6.35 -5.78 -5.01
CA HIS A 69 5.95 -4.38 -5.01
C HIS A 69 4.66 -4.20 -5.83
N LEU A 70 3.59 -3.73 -5.20
CA LEU A 70 2.34 -3.36 -5.87
C LEU A 70 1.96 -1.92 -5.55
N HIS A 71 1.82 -1.11 -6.59
CA HIS A 71 1.56 0.32 -6.47
C HIS A 71 0.38 0.67 -7.35
N LEU A 72 -0.77 0.95 -6.73
CA LEU A 72 -1.98 1.33 -7.45
C LEU A 72 -2.43 2.68 -6.91
N SER A 73 -2.37 3.71 -7.74
CA SER A 73 -2.72 5.08 -7.35
C SER A 73 -3.79 5.67 -8.26
N GLY A 74 -4.50 6.67 -7.77
CA GLY A 74 -5.35 7.51 -8.60
C GLY A 74 -6.76 6.97 -8.78
N ASN A 75 -7.38 6.54 -7.67
CA ASN A 75 -8.77 6.14 -7.59
C ASN A 75 -9.59 7.27 -6.93
N TYR A 76 -9.39 8.50 -7.43
CA TYR A 76 -9.87 9.75 -6.82
C TYR A 76 -11.22 10.24 -7.36
N ASP A 77 -11.83 9.52 -8.31
CA ASP A 77 -13.09 9.90 -8.93
C ASP A 77 -14.18 8.85 -8.68
N ASP A 78 -15.44 9.31 -8.69
CA ASP A 78 -16.63 8.46 -8.54
C ASP A 78 -16.83 7.52 -9.76
N TYR A 79 -15.97 7.62 -10.78
CA TYR A 79 -15.99 6.74 -11.95
C TYR A 79 -15.20 5.44 -11.73
N SER A 80 -14.57 5.29 -10.57
CA SER A 80 -13.94 4.05 -10.18
C SER A 80 -14.92 2.90 -10.22
N ARG A 81 -14.58 1.88 -11.01
CA ARG A 81 -15.31 0.60 -11.04
C ARG A 81 -14.75 -0.41 -10.04
N MET A 82 -13.71 -0.03 -9.31
CA MET A 82 -13.04 -0.92 -8.38
C MET A 82 -13.69 -0.82 -7.00
N THR A 83 -14.12 -1.97 -6.47
CA THR A 83 -14.79 -2.05 -5.18
C THR A 83 -13.88 -2.63 -4.09
N ALA A 84 -14.27 -2.43 -2.83
CA ALA A 84 -13.66 -3.12 -1.69
C ALA A 84 -13.59 -4.64 -1.92
N ASP A 85 -14.66 -5.24 -2.46
CA ASP A 85 -14.75 -6.67 -2.75
C ASP A 85 -13.63 -7.16 -3.67
N CYS A 86 -13.29 -6.40 -4.71
CA CYS A 86 -12.22 -6.75 -5.62
C CYS A 86 -10.86 -6.76 -4.93
N LEU A 87 -10.62 -5.74 -4.09
CA LEU A 87 -9.39 -5.65 -3.30
C LEU A 87 -9.31 -6.77 -2.27
N ARG A 88 -10.43 -7.13 -1.62
CA ARG A 88 -10.50 -8.29 -0.71
C ARG A 88 -10.18 -9.61 -1.41
N VAL A 89 -10.67 -9.82 -2.63
CA VAL A 89 -10.35 -11.04 -3.39
C VAL A 89 -8.86 -11.13 -3.71
N ILE A 90 -8.25 -9.99 -4.05
CA ILE A 90 -6.82 -9.92 -4.33
C ILE A 90 -6.05 -10.18 -3.05
N PHE A 91 -6.18 -9.33 -2.03
CA PHE A 91 -5.43 -9.44 -0.77
C PHE A 91 -5.88 -10.58 0.14
N GLY A 92 -6.91 -11.33 -0.26
CA GLY A 92 -7.42 -12.47 0.47
C GLY A 92 -6.47 -13.66 0.47
N PRO A 93 -6.93 -14.82 0.95
CA PRO A 93 -6.10 -16.00 1.11
C PRO A 93 -5.32 -16.35 -0.15
N ALA A 94 -4.05 -16.62 0.08
CA ALA A 94 -3.12 -17.16 -0.89
C ALA A 94 -3.67 -18.46 -1.48
N ASP A 95 -3.75 -18.55 -2.81
CA ASP A 95 -4.16 -19.81 -3.47
C ASP A 95 -3.07 -20.90 -3.33
N TRP A 96 -1.83 -20.49 -3.06
CA TRP A 96 -0.65 -21.33 -2.82
C TRP A 96 0.35 -20.59 -1.92
N GLU A 97 1.19 -21.30 -1.16
CA GLU A 97 2.05 -20.72 -0.10
C GLU A 97 2.93 -19.55 -0.55
N THR A 98 3.35 -19.57 -1.81
CA THR A 98 4.24 -18.55 -2.37
C THR A 98 3.48 -17.51 -3.21
N SER A 99 2.15 -17.44 -3.12
CA SER A 99 1.35 -16.49 -3.89
C SER A 99 1.56 -15.03 -3.55
N PHE A 100 1.12 -14.17 -4.47
CA PHE A 100 1.44 -12.76 -4.42
C PHE A 100 1.16 -12.09 -3.06
N PRO A 101 0.10 -12.43 -2.26
CA PRO A 101 -0.11 -11.78 -0.96
C PRO A 101 1.04 -12.11 0.00
N SER A 102 1.44 -13.37 0.11
CA SER A 102 2.47 -13.82 1.06
C SER A 102 3.88 -13.33 0.70
N ARG A 103 4.11 -12.92 -0.55
CA ARG A 103 5.38 -12.33 -1.02
C ARG A 103 5.41 -10.81 -1.01
N LEU A 104 4.27 -10.16 -0.79
CA LEU A 104 4.17 -8.72 -0.93
C LEU A 104 4.96 -8.04 0.19
N LYS A 105 5.95 -7.23 -0.20
CA LYS A 105 6.80 -6.46 0.71
C LYS A 105 6.43 -4.99 0.73
N PHE A 106 5.94 -4.45 -0.39
CA PHE A 106 5.71 -3.03 -0.54
C PHE A 106 4.37 -2.79 -1.24
N LEU A 107 3.44 -2.16 -0.53
CA LEU A 107 2.09 -1.89 -1.00
C LEU A 107 1.76 -0.40 -0.90
N SER A 108 1.46 0.21 -2.05
CA SER A 108 0.99 1.58 -2.14
C SER A 108 -0.43 1.62 -2.72
N LEU A 109 -1.39 2.05 -1.90
CA LEU A 109 -2.79 2.28 -2.29
C LEU A 109 -3.22 3.70 -1.88
N PRO A 110 -2.59 4.77 -2.40
CA PRO A 110 -3.05 6.13 -2.12
C PRO A 110 -4.29 6.46 -2.95
N ASP A 111 -5.15 7.32 -2.39
CA ASP A 111 -6.35 7.85 -3.06
C ASP A 111 -7.34 6.75 -3.45
N TRP A 112 -7.68 5.85 -2.53
CA TRP A 112 -8.69 4.83 -2.77
C TRP A 112 -9.98 5.14 -2.03
N LEU A 113 -10.97 5.64 -2.75
CA LEU A 113 -12.28 6.03 -2.18
C LEU A 113 -13.06 4.86 -1.59
N HIS A 114 -12.93 3.67 -2.19
CA HIS A 114 -13.66 2.46 -1.77
C HIS A 114 -12.82 1.48 -0.93
N LEU A 115 -11.60 1.84 -0.52
CA LEU A 115 -10.79 1.01 0.37
C LEU A 115 -11.22 1.23 1.81
N ASP A 116 -11.77 0.20 2.44
CA ASP A 116 -12.29 0.21 3.80
C ASP A 116 -11.48 -0.68 4.76
N ASP A 117 -11.90 -0.71 6.03
CA ASP A 117 -11.26 -1.51 7.07
C ASP A 117 -11.23 -3.02 6.78
N SER A 118 -12.19 -3.54 5.99
CA SER A 118 -12.23 -4.98 5.66
C SER A 118 -11.11 -5.38 4.70
N VAL A 119 -10.74 -4.49 3.76
CA VAL A 119 -9.56 -4.68 2.91
C VAL A 119 -8.28 -4.63 3.75
N VAL A 120 -8.21 -3.74 4.74
CA VAL A 120 -7.06 -3.65 5.65
C VAL A 120 -6.90 -4.92 6.48
N GLU A 121 -8.01 -5.54 6.90
CA GLU A 121 -8.01 -6.84 7.58
C GLU A 121 -7.41 -7.95 6.70
N GLU A 122 -7.80 -8.03 5.42
CA GLU A 122 -7.21 -9.00 4.47
C GLU A 122 -5.71 -8.75 4.23
N ILE A 123 -5.30 -7.48 4.08
CA ILE A 123 -3.88 -7.13 3.93
C ILE A 123 -3.08 -7.57 5.16
N ALA A 124 -3.56 -7.23 6.36
CA ALA A 124 -2.88 -7.59 7.60
C ALA A 124 -2.79 -9.11 7.79
N LEU A 125 -3.84 -9.84 7.40
CA LEU A 125 -3.93 -11.28 7.56
C LEU A 125 -3.06 -12.07 6.55
N ASN A 126 -2.96 -11.61 5.31
CA ASN A 126 -2.36 -12.41 4.23
C ASN A 126 -1.01 -11.89 3.72
N CYS A 127 -0.64 -10.64 4.02
CA CYS A 127 0.59 -10.01 3.54
C CYS A 127 1.70 -9.95 4.61
N GLU A 128 2.06 -11.09 5.21
CA GLU A 128 2.97 -11.18 6.36
C GLU A 128 4.37 -10.59 6.13
N GLN A 129 4.83 -10.57 4.87
CA GLN A 129 6.15 -10.05 4.50
C GLN A 129 6.17 -8.52 4.31
N LEU A 130 5.06 -7.83 4.56
CA LEU A 130 4.93 -6.41 4.29
C LEU A 130 5.91 -5.57 5.13
N ARG A 131 6.71 -4.77 4.44
CA ARG A 131 7.71 -3.84 4.98
C ARG A 131 7.28 -2.39 4.85
N SER A 132 6.48 -2.07 3.84
CA SER A 132 5.93 -0.73 3.65
C SER A 132 4.48 -0.77 3.20
N LEU A 133 3.66 0.05 3.86
CA LEU A 133 2.23 0.22 3.56
C LEU A 133 1.88 1.70 3.46
N SER A 134 1.22 2.09 2.37
CA SER A 134 0.60 3.42 2.26
C SER A 134 -0.88 3.27 1.96
N LEU A 135 -1.70 3.81 2.87
CA LEU A 135 -3.16 3.93 2.76
C LEU A 135 -3.55 5.42 2.78
N ALA A 136 -2.72 6.24 2.13
CA ALA A 136 -2.90 7.67 2.08
C ALA A 136 -4.24 8.05 1.44
N ARG A 137 -4.97 8.99 2.05
CA ARG A 137 -6.19 9.58 1.51
C ARG A 137 -7.25 8.51 1.15
N CYS A 138 -7.35 7.46 1.96
CA CYS A 138 -8.41 6.44 1.89
C CYS A 138 -9.48 6.77 2.93
N PRO A 139 -10.58 7.46 2.56
CA PRO A 139 -11.54 8.02 3.52
C PRO A 139 -12.32 6.97 4.32
N LEU A 140 -12.45 5.74 3.80
CA LEU A 140 -13.17 4.65 4.46
C LEU A 140 -12.30 3.79 5.40
N VAL A 141 -11.00 4.07 5.49
CA VAL A 141 -10.13 3.45 6.50
C VAL A 141 -10.26 4.24 7.80
N THR A 142 -10.82 3.57 8.81
CA THR A 142 -11.12 4.18 10.10
C THR A 142 -10.07 3.81 11.15
N VAL A 143 -10.28 4.27 12.39
CA VAL A 143 -9.50 3.89 13.56
C VAL A 143 -9.43 2.37 13.71
N ARG A 144 -10.49 1.64 13.33
CA ARG A 144 -10.53 0.17 13.40
C ARG A 144 -9.46 -0.46 12.50
N GLY A 145 -9.36 -0.06 11.23
CA GLY A 145 -8.33 -0.56 10.31
C GLY A 145 -6.92 -0.28 10.83
N PHE A 146 -6.65 0.92 11.35
CA PHE A 146 -5.34 1.23 11.95
C PHE A 146 -5.06 0.42 13.22
N ARG A 147 -6.08 0.10 14.03
CA ARG A 147 -5.94 -0.81 15.18
C ARG A 147 -5.61 -2.23 14.73
N VAL A 148 -6.16 -2.70 13.61
CA VAL A 148 -5.82 -4.01 13.03
C VAL A 148 -4.35 -4.04 12.62
N ILE A 149 -3.87 -3.03 11.89
CA ILE A 149 -2.44 -2.89 11.56
C ILE A 149 -1.60 -2.89 12.84
N ALA A 150 -1.98 -2.08 13.84
CA ALA A 150 -1.26 -2.02 15.11
C ALA A 150 -1.23 -3.35 15.87
N LYS A 151 -2.29 -4.15 15.80
CA LYS A 151 -2.34 -5.50 16.39
C LYS A 151 -1.42 -6.45 15.64
N SER A 152 -1.49 -6.50 14.31
CA SER A 152 -0.61 -7.35 13.49
C SER A 152 0.88 -7.03 13.69
N LEU A 153 1.22 -5.81 14.11
CA LEU A 153 2.60 -5.45 14.41
C LEU A 153 3.11 -6.03 15.74
N ASN A 154 2.21 -6.41 16.65
CA ASN A 154 2.51 -6.83 18.01
C ASN A 154 2.35 -8.36 18.17
N ALA A 155 3.34 -9.11 17.68
CA ALA A 155 3.46 -10.56 17.79
C ALA A 155 3.49 -11.16 19.21
N SER A 156 3.21 -10.38 20.26
CA SER A 156 3.45 -10.77 21.65
C SER A 156 2.30 -10.47 22.61
N LEU A 157 1.09 -10.13 22.13
CA LEU A 157 -0.06 -9.90 23.02
C LEU A 157 -1.36 -10.65 22.71
N PHE A 158 -1.49 -11.32 21.58
CA PHE A 158 -2.73 -12.05 21.25
C PHE A 158 -2.41 -13.33 20.47
N ALA A 159 -2.12 -14.41 21.20
CA ALA A 159 -2.12 -15.77 20.66
C ALA A 159 -3.53 -16.34 20.45
N GLU A 160 -4.58 -15.51 20.56
CA GLU A 160 -5.96 -15.94 20.31
C GLU A 160 -6.53 -15.21 19.09
N VAL A 161 -6.88 -16.04 18.11
CA VAL A 161 -7.61 -15.77 16.87
C VAL A 161 -6.81 -15.11 15.74
N GLY A 162 -6.09 -15.96 15.00
CA GLY A 162 -6.06 -15.96 13.53
C GLY A 162 -5.34 -14.84 12.79
N ALA A 163 -4.98 -13.73 13.41
CA ALA A 163 -4.23 -12.67 12.74
C ALA A 163 -2.76 -13.08 12.59
N LYS A 164 -2.32 -13.31 11.36
CA LYS A 164 -0.90 -13.39 11.05
C LYS A 164 -0.29 -11.99 11.19
N ASP A 165 0.91 -11.93 11.73
CA ASP A 165 1.55 -10.66 12.07
C ASP A 165 2.15 -9.96 10.83
N LEU A 166 2.31 -8.64 10.90
CA LEU A 166 3.13 -7.82 10.01
C LEU A 166 4.48 -7.47 10.69
N PRO A 167 5.29 -8.44 11.15
CA PRO A 167 6.45 -8.15 12.01
C PRO A 167 7.54 -7.33 11.31
N HIS A 168 7.52 -7.29 9.98
CA HIS A 168 8.53 -6.66 9.14
C HIS A 168 8.20 -5.22 8.74
N LEU A 169 7.03 -4.68 9.10
CA LEU A 169 6.63 -3.34 8.68
C LEU A 169 7.53 -2.28 9.34
N VAL A 170 8.20 -1.51 8.51
CA VAL A 170 9.10 -0.42 8.91
C VAL A 170 8.60 0.95 8.48
N TYR A 171 7.64 1.02 7.55
CA TYR A 171 7.03 2.26 7.09
C TYR A 171 5.51 2.15 6.96
N LEU A 172 4.80 3.13 7.53
CA LEU A 172 3.35 3.30 7.40
C LEU A 172 3.02 4.74 7.01
N SER A 173 2.27 4.90 5.92
CA SER A 173 1.67 6.18 5.50
C SER A 173 0.16 6.13 5.66
N ALA A 174 -0.37 7.06 6.44
CA ALA A 174 -1.75 7.12 6.92
C ALA A 174 -2.30 8.55 6.81
N HIS A 175 -2.16 9.15 5.63
CA HIS A 175 -2.67 10.50 5.37
C HIS A 175 -4.19 10.51 5.30
N ARG A 176 -4.83 11.56 5.81
CA ARG A 176 -6.25 11.82 5.52
C ARG A 176 -6.41 12.83 4.39
N SER A 177 -7.51 12.72 3.66
CA SER A 177 -7.92 13.77 2.73
C SER A 177 -8.28 15.02 3.54
N SER A 178 -7.85 16.19 3.08
CA SER A 178 -8.19 17.49 3.68
C SER A 178 -9.69 17.83 3.60
N SER A 179 -10.50 16.99 2.95
CA SER A 179 -11.94 17.21 2.72
C SER A 179 -12.87 16.66 3.81
N SER A 180 -12.38 15.86 4.78
CA SER A 180 -13.24 15.32 5.84
C SER A 180 -13.39 16.32 6.99
N SER A 181 -14.61 16.83 7.20
CA SER A 181 -14.98 17.80 8.23
C SER A 181 -14.95 17.27 9.68
N ASP A 182 -14.56 16.01 9.92
CA ASP A 182 -14.53 15.40 11.24
C ASP A 182 -13.19 15.57 11.96
N ALA A 183 -13.05 16.69 12.68
CA ALA A 183 -11.90 16.97 13.54
C ALA A 183 -11.75 15.93 14.68
N GLU A 184 -12.85 15.42 15.24
CA GLU A 184 -12.83 14.45 16.34
C GLU A 184 -12.34 13.07 15.90
N LEU A 185 -12.82 12.57 14.75
CA LEU A 185 -12.34 11.33 14.17
C LEU A 185 -10.85 11.43 13.80
N SER A 186 -10.36 12.63 13.49
CA SER A 186 -8.95 12.91 13.20
C SER A 186 -8.07 12.77 14.45
N ALA A 187 -8.54 13.23 15.60
CA ALA A 187 -7.83 13.13 16.87
C ALA A 187 -7.66 11.67 17.33
N GLU A 188 -8.71 10.85 17.23
CA GLU A 188 -8.66 9.44 17.63
C GLU A 188 -7.73 8.60 16.74
N VAL A 189 -7.73 8.84 15.41
CA VAL A 189 -6.76 8.20 14.51
C VAL A 189 -5.34 8.62 14.86
N ARG A 190 -5.10 9.92 15.01
CA ARG A 190 -3.76 10.43 15.36
C ARG A 190 -3.28 9.87 16.70
N PHE A 191 -4.15 9.76 17.70
CA PHE A 191 -3.85 9.13 18.98
C PHE A 191 -3.50 7.64 18.83
N SER A 192 -4.25 6.90 18.02
CA SER A 192 -3.97 5.48 17.74
C SER A 192 -2.61 5.30 17.04
N LEU A 193 -2.30 6.16 16.08
CA LEU A 193 -1.01 6.19 15.38
C LEU A 193 0.16 6.55 16.32
N GLN A 194 -0.03 7.51 17.22
CA GLN A 194 0.93 7.84 18.28
C GLN A 194 1.19 6.66 19.22
N CYS A 195 0.14 5.95 19.64
CA CYS A 195 0.26 4.75 20.46
C CYS A 195 1.02 3.64 19.73
N LEU A 196 0.77 3.46 18.43
CA LEU A 196 1.52 2.52 17.60
C LEU A 196 3.01 2.88 17.55
N LEU A 197 3.34 4.15 17.31
CA LEU A 197 4.73 4.62 17.22
C LEU A 197 5.49 4.41 18.53
N ARG A 198 4.85 4.60 19.69
CA ARG A 198 5.45 4.29 21.01
C ARG A 198 5.77 2.81 21.20
N ARG A 199 4.93 1.93 20.66
CA ARG A 199 5.10 0.47 20.76
C ARG A 199 6.10 -0.07 19.74
N LYS A 200 6.26 0.61 18.60
CA LYS A 200 7.24 0.28 17.55
C LYS A 200 8.13 1.50 17.26
N PRO A 201 9.16 1.76 18.09
CA PRO A 201 10.03 2.94 17.93
C PRO A 201 10.83 2.95 16.62
N ARG A 202 10.93 1.82 15.94
CA ARG A 202 11.59 1.67 14.62
C ARG A 202 10.65 1.89 13.44
N LEU A 203 9.33 2.02 13.68
CA LEU A 203 8.36 2.31 12.63
C LEU A 203 8.49 3.78 12.20
N MET A 204 8.65 3.99 10.90
CA MET A 204 8.52 5.31 10.30
C MET A 204 7.06 5.54 9.97
N LEU A 205 6.47 6.58 10.57
CA LEU A 205 5.05 6.88 10.43
C LEU A 205 4.86 8.25 9.81
N SER A 206 4.01 8.32 8.79
CA SER A 206 3.69 9.54 8.05
C SER A 206 2.17 9.75 8.06
N ASP A 207 1.69 10.74 8.79
CA ASP A 207 0.25 11.00 9.00
C ASP A 207 -0.26 12.24 8.23
N ALA A 208 0.64 13.04 7.68
CA ALA A 208 0.35 14.21 6.85
C ALA A 208 1.32 14.31 5.66
N VAL A 209 0.88 14.93 4.57
CA VAL A 209 1.72 15.14 3.37
C VAL A 209 3.00 15.85 3.79
N ASN A 210 4.13 15.36 3.28
CA ASN A 210 5.45 15.91 3.60
C ASN A 210 5.80 15.94 5.10
N SER A 211 5.32 14.96 5.88
CA SER A 211 5.56 14.90 7.32
C SER A 211 5.89 13.49 7.80
N PHE A 212 6.73 13.41 8.82
CA PHE A 212 6.89 12.22 9.66
C PHE A 212 6.49 12.54 11.09
N LEU A 213 5.69 11.66 11.69
CA LEU A 213 5.38 11.73 13.10
C LEU A 213 6.62 11.31 13.89
N THR A 214 7.07 12.18 14.77
CA THR A 214 8.21 11.92 15.67
C THR A 214 7.83 12.32 17.08
N TYR A 215 8.53 11.76 18.07
CA TYR A 215 8.32 12.11 19.46
C TYR A 215 9.63 12.13 20.23
N LYS A 216 9.66 12.94 21.27
CA LYS A 216 10.72 12.96 22.28
C LYS A 216 10.20 12.29 23.54
N LEU A 217 11.07 11.52 24.20
CA LEU A 217 10.79 10.97 25.52
C LEU A 217 11.49 11.83 26.57
N LYS A 218 10.71 12.39 27.50
CA LYS A 218 11.23 13.09 28.68
C LYS A 218 10.50 12.53 29.91
N ASN A 219 11.25 11.98 30.86
CA ASN A 219 10.69 11.37 32.09
C ASN A 219 9.56 10.36 31.82
N ALA A 220 9.77 9.45 30.84
CA ALA A 220 8.77 8.47 30.36
C ALA A 220 7.49 9.05 29.72
N GLN A 221 7.34 10.37 29.65
CA GLN A 221 6.29 11.02 28.86
C GLN A 221 6.76 11.25 27.42
N ALA A 222 5.91 10.87 26.47
CA ALA A 222 6.13 11.11 25.05
C ALA A 222 5.52 12.46 24.66
N THR A 223 6.34 13.36 24.13
CA THR A 223 5.89 14.61 23.50
C THR A 223 6.06 14.46 22.00
N PHE A 224 4.94 14.41 21.27
CA PHE A 224 4.96 14.31 19.82
C PHE A 224 5.25 15.69 19.22
N ASN A 225 6.13 15.73 18.22
CA ASN A 225 6.41 16.96 17.50
C ASN A 225 5.33 17.18 16.44
N ASP A 226 4.91 18.42 16.27
CA ASP A 226 4.00 18.82 15.20
C ASP A 226 4.76 18.89 13.87
N THR A 227 4.96 17.71 13.27
CA THR A 227 5.47 17.51 11.90
C THR A 227 6.91 17.98 11.63
N PHE A 228 7.66 17.21 10.83
CA PHE A 228 8.96 17.66 10.34
C PHE A 228 8.74 18.76 9.28
N ALA A 229 9.40 19.91 9.45
CA ALA A 229 9.30 21.03 8.52
C ALA A 229 9.79 20.65 7.11
N ALA A 230 9.09 21.17 6.09
CA ALA A 230 9.32 20.90 4.67
C ALA A 230 10.78 21.11 4.21
N GLU A 231 11.52 21.99 4.88
CA GLU A 231 12.92 22.32 4.62
C GLU A 231 13.90 21.13 4.72
N ASN A 232 13.59 20.11 5.54
CA ASN A 232 14.42 18.90 5.67
C ASN A 232 13.88 17.72 4.86
N MET A 233 12.73 17.86 4.22
CA MET A 233 12.08 16.76 3.50
C MET A 233 12.90 16.24 2.35
N ALA A 234 13.58 17.09 1.58
CA ALA A 234 14.43 16.63 0.48
C ALA A 234 15.56 15.70 0.96
N LYS A 235 16.18 16.01 2.11
CA LYS A 235 17.22 15.18 2.72
C LYS A 235 16.64 13.87 3.25
N ILE A 236 15.52 13.95 3.97
CA ILE A 236 14.82 12.78 4.50
C ILE A 236 14.39 11.85 3.35
N VAL A 237 13.73 12.37 2.32
CA VAL A 237 13.33 11.60 1.13
C VAL A 237 14.53 10.98 0.44
N ASN A 238 15.66 11.69 0.33
CA ASN A 238 16.88 11.13 -0.26
C ASN A 238 17.44 9.97 0.56
N GLU A 239 17.53 10.10 1.89
CA GLU A 239 17.96 9.00 2.77
C GLU A 239 17.00 7.82 2.71
N LEU A 240 15.69 8.09 2.79
CA LEU A 240 14.67 7.06 2.74
C LEU A 240 14.61 6.39 1.37
N SER A 241 14.92 7.09 0.27
CA SER A 241 14.98 6.49 -1.07
C SER A 241 16.03 5.37 -1.20
N ARG A 242 17.00 5.32 -0.27
CA ARG A 242 17.98 4.24 -0.18
C ARG A 242 17.43 3.00 0.53
N MET A 243 16.33 3.14 1.26
CA MET A 243 15.60 2.02 1.85
C MET A 243 14.82 1.28 0.76
N GLU A 244 15.02 -0.04 0.70
CA GLU A 244 14.28 -0.91 -0.22
C GLU A 244 12.77 -0.68 -0.06
N GLY A 245 12.09 -0.46 -1.19
CA GLY A 245 10.66 -0.20 -1.24
C GLY A 245 10.24 1.25 -1.08
N PHE A 246 10.97 2.08 -0.36
CA PHE A 246 10.61 3.48 -0.17
C PHE A 246 10.75 4.29 -1.48
N CYS A 247 11.77 3.99 -2.28
CA CYS A 247 11.98 4.60 -3.61
C CYS A 247 10.83 4.39 -4.60
N CYS A 248 9.97 3.40 -4.34
CA CYS A 248 8.79 3.09 -5.16
C CYS A 248 7.52 3.77 -4.60
N MET A 249 7.49 4.05 -3.29
CA MET A 249 6.35 4.61 -2.55
C MET A 249 6.29 6.14 -2.63
N SER A 250 7.40 6.77 -3.05
CA SER A 250 7.57 8.21 -3.01
C SER A 250 6.94 8.92 -4.22
N ARG A 251 5.62 9.07 -4.18
CA ARG A 251 5.06 10.41 -4.36
C ARG A 251 4.72 10.94 -2.97
N ILE A 252 5.77 11.34 -2.25
CA ILE A 252 5.64 12.22 -1.08
C ILE A 252 5.48 13.63 -1.65
N THR A 253 4.38 13.84 -2.36
CA THR A 253 3.94 15.10 -2.97
C THR A 253 2.48 15.26 -2.68
#